data_AF-A0A238JZP9-F1
#
_entry.id   AF-A0A238JZP9-F1
#
_cell.length_a   1.000
_cell.length_b   1.000
_cell.length_c   1.000
_cell.angle_alpha   90.00
_cell.angle_beta   90.00
_cell.angle_gamma   90.00
#
_symmetry.space_group_name_H-M   'P 1'
#
loop_
_entity.id
_entity.type
_entity.pdbx_description
1 polymer ?
#
loop_
_entity_poly.entity_id
_entity_poly.type
_entity_poly.pdbx_seq_one_letter_code
_entity_poly.pdbx_strand_id
1 'polypeptide(L)'
;MDFAGEFATLFHSSLSCAGDEIVTSRFMYFWAVTFAHVGLATIVSAFVLLRDWSVAWLWAGFALIVVKELGADLPNAGWSTLVWFDSLWDLASWFVGFFALWWAMMADRAVRS
;
A
#
# COMPACT_ATOMS: atom_id res chain seq x y z
N MET A 1 48.07 7.98 -10.94
CA MET A 1 47.24 7.50 -9.81
C MET A 1 46.55 8.72 -9.27
N ASP A 2 45.22 8.78 -9.42
CA ASP A 2 44.43 9.95 -9.03
C ASP A 2 44.02 9.80 -7.57
N PHE A 3 44.65 10.61 -6.71
CA PHE A 3 44.37 10.64 -5.28
C PHE A 3 42.91 10.98 -4.98
N ALA A 4 42.24 11.76 -5.84
CA ALA A 4 40.82 12.09 -5.68
C ALA A 4 39.92 10.87 -5.92
N GLY A 5 40.28 9.99 -6.87
CA GLY A 5 39.58 8.73 -7.14
C GLY A 5 39.73 7.71 -6.00
N GLU A 6 40.92 7.60 -5.39
CA GLU A 6 41.15 6.73 -4.22
C GLU A 6 40.54 7.30 -2.93
N PHE A 7 40.42 8.63 -2.82
CA PHE A 7 39.70 9.25 -1.71
C PHE A 7 38.18 9.10 -1.86
N ALA A 8 37.65 9.14 -3.09
CA ALA A 8 36.24 8.87 -3.36
C ALA A 8 35.83 7.42 -3.05
N THR A 9 36.70 6.42 -3.32
CA THR A 9 36.43 5.02 -2.94
C THR A 9 36.48 4.78 -1.42
N LEU A 10 37.17 5.62 -0.65
CA LEU A 10 37.15 5.57 0.83
C LEU A 10 35.81 6.02 1.43
N PHE A 11 35.03 6.86 0.72
CA PHE A 11 33.66 7.26 1.14
C PHE A 11 32.55 6.41 0.50
N HIS A 12 32.85 5.61 -0.52
CA HIS A 12 31.98 4.55 -1.02
C HIS A 12 32.24 3.27 -0.21
N SER A 13 31.85 3.27 1.07
CA SER A 13 31.95 2.04 1.87
C SER A 13 31.00 0.97 1.31
N SER A 14 31.43 -0.30 1.28
CA SER A 14 30.53 -1.42 0.96
C SER A 14 29.29 -1.44 1.88
N LEU A 15 29.39 -0.84 3.07
CA LEU A 15 28.30 -0.62 4.01
C LEU A 15 27.29 0.44 3.55
N SER A 16 27.70 1.50 2.84
CA SER A 16 26.78 2.49 2.27
C SER A 16 26.11 1.96 1.01
N CYS A 17 26.82 1.19 0.18
CA CYS A 17 26.21 0.54 -0.98
C CYS A 17 25.28 -0.61 -0.58
N ALA A 18 25.67 -1.46 0.37
CA ALA A 18 24.79 -2.50 0.92
C ALA A 18 23.63 -1.90 1.72
N GLY A 19 23.87 -0.78 2.41
CA GLY A 19 22.83 -0.02 3.10
C GLY A 19 21.82 0.59 2.12
N ASP A 20 22.30 1.19 1.03
CA ASP A 20 21.46 1.76 -0.04
C ASP A 20 20.67 0.67 -0.76
N GLU A 21 21.26 -0.50 -1.00
CA GLU A 21 20.58 -1.66 -1.59
C GLU A 21 19.51 -2.24 -0.63
N ILE A 22 19.78 -2.31 0.67
CA ILE A 22 18.80 -2.72 1.69
C ILE A 22 17.68 -1.68 1.82
N VAL A 23 17.99 -0.39 1.79
CA VAL A 23 16.97 0.69 1.87
C VAL A 23 16.13 0.71 0.60
N THR A 24 16.77 0.63 -0.57
CA THR A 24 16.09 0.60 -1.87
C THR A 24 15.22 -0.63 -2.01
N SER A 25 15.69 -1.82 -1.61
CA SER A 25 14.87 -3.04 -1.63
C SER A 25 13.67 -2.95 -0.69
N ARG A 26 13.84 -2.40 0.52
CA ARG A 26 12.73 -2.15 1.45
C ARG A 26 11.74 -1.11 0.92
N PHE A 27 12.23 -0.06 0.28
CA PHE A 27 11.39 0.97 -0.33
C PHE A 27 10.62 0.43 -1.55
N MET A 28 11.26 -0.37 -2.40
CA MET A 28 10.58 -1.07 -3.50
C MET A 28 9.53 -2.05 -2.98
N TYR A 29 9.83 -2.78 -1.91
CA TYR A 29 8.87 -3.67 -1.26
C TYR A 29 7.66 -2.90 -0.73
N PHE A 30 7.88 -1.78 -0.05
CA PHE A 30 6.82 -0.90 0.42
C PHE A 30 5.88 -0.45 -0.70
N TRP A 31 6.42 0.01 -1.83
CA TRP A 31 5.61 0.39 -2.99
C TRP A 31 4.91 -0.80 -3.65
N ALA A 32 5.58 -1.94 -3.77
CA ALA A 32 4.97 -3.14 -4.34
C ALA A 32 3.75 -3.58 -3.52
N VAL A 33 3.86 -3.58 -2.19
CA VAL A 33 2.74 -3.87 -1.27
C VAL A 33 1.63 -2.83 -1.39
N THR A 34 2.00 -1.54 -1.43
CA THR A 34 1.04 -0.44 -1.64
C THR A 34 0.22 -0.64 -2.92
N PHE A 35 0.89 -0.90 -4.05
CA PHE A 35 0.22 -1.14 -5.32
C PHE A 35 -0.63 -2.41 -5.32
N ALA A 36 -0.20 -3.45 -4.61
CA ALA A 36 -0.99 -4.67 -4.46
C ALA A 36 -2.30 -4.39 -3.72
N HIS A 37 -2.28 -3.63 -2.61
CA HIS A 37 -3.48 -3.25 -1.86
C HIS A 37 -4.43 -2.39 -2.68
N VAL A 38 -3.94 -1.35 -3.35
CA VAL A 38 -4.75 -0.51 -4.24
C VAL A 38 -5.34 -1.33 -5.39
N GLY A 39 -4.53 -2.19 -6.03
CA GLY A 39 -4.95 -3.02 -7.16
C GLY A 39 -6.02 -4.04 -6.78
N LEU A 40 -5.82 -4.78 -5.68
CA LEU A 40 -6.79 -5.75 -5.18
C LEU A 40 -8.11 -5.06 -4.78
N ALA A 41 -8.03 -3.94 -4.08
CA ALA A 41 -9.21 -3.14 -3.73
C ALA A 41 -10.00 -2.71 -4.99
N THR A 42 -9.30 -2.25 -6.01
CA THR A 42 -9.90 -1.85 -7.29
C THR A 42 -10.58 -3.03 -7.98
N ILE A 43 -9.93 -4.20 -8.03
CA ILE A 43 -10.48 -5.43 -8.62
C ILE A 43 -11.74 -5.88 -7.88
N VAL A 44 -11.69 -5.94 -6.55
CA VAL A 44 -12.84 -6.35 -5.72
C VAL A 44 -14.01 -5.38 -5.93
N SER A 45 -13.75 -4.08 -5.96
CA SER A 45 -14.80 -3.09 -6.26
C SER A 45 -15.39 -3.28 -7.64
N ALA A 46 -14.56 -3.57 -8.64
CA ALA A 46 -15.03 -3.82 -9.99
C ALA A 46 -15.94 -5.04 -10.03
N PHE A 47 -15.60 -6.12 -9.31
CA PHE A 47 -16.48 -7.28 -9.22
C PHE A 47 -17.82 -6.94 -8.56
N VAL A 48 -17.81 -6.22 -7.43
CA VAL A 48 -19.06 -5.84 -6.74
C VAL A 48 -19.92 -4.97 -7.65
N LEU A 49 -19.32 -3.98 -8.29
CA LEU A 49 -20.07 -2.98 -9.06
C LEU A 49 -20.49 -3.48 -10.45
N LEU A 50 -19.69 -4.31 -11.13
CA LEU A 50 -20.01 -4.85 -12.46
C LEU A 50 -20.92 -6.08 -12.41
N ARG A 51 -21.04 -6.76 -11.26
CA ARG A 51 -21.98 -7.87 -11.06
C ARG A 51 -23.31 -7.44 -10.46
N ASP A 52 -23.58 -6.13 -10.38
CA ASP A 52 -24.76 -5.55 -9.73
C ASP A 52 -24.94 -6.04 -8.27
N TRP A 53 -23.83 -6.31 -7.58
CA TRP A 53 -23.90 -6.67 -6.17
C TRP A 53 -24.15 -5.45 -5.30
N SER A 54 -24.79 -5.68 -4.16
CA SER A 54 -25.02 -4.61 -3.19
C SER A 54 -23.70 -3.97 -2.77
N VAL A 55 -23.71 -2.64 -2.71
CA VAL A 55 -22.66 -1.77 -2.16
C VAL A 55 -22.25 -2.18 -0.75
N ALA A 56 -23.16 -2.81 0.00
CA ALA A 56 -22.86 -3.37 1.31
C ALA A 56 -21.69 -4.36 1.30
N TRP A 57 -21.45 -5.06 0.18
CA TRP A 57 -20.31 -5.96 0.03
C TRP A 57 -18.96 -5.23 0.00
N LEU A 58 -18.91 -4.03 -0.57
CA LEU A 58 -17.71 -3.20 -0.56
C LEU A 58 -17.38 -2.77 0.88
N TRP A 59 -18.40 -2.31 1.61
CA TRP A 59 -18.25 -1.94 3.02
C TRP A 59 -17.91 -3.14 3.93
N ALA A 60 -18.49 -4.30 3.68
CA ALA A 60 -18.17 -5.53 4.40
C ALA A 60 -16.70 -5.95 4.15
N GLY A 61 -16.23 -5.84 2.90
CA GLY A 61 -14.84 -6.06 2.56
C GLY A 61 -13.90 -5.11 3.29
N PHE A 62 -14.20 -3.80 3.30
CA PHE A 62 -13.42 -2.82 4.04
C PHE A 62 -13.40 -3.09 5.55
N ALA A 63 -14.55 -3.42 6.14
CA ALA A 63 -14.64 -3.78 7.56
C ALA A 63 -13.80 -5.02 7.89
N LEU A 64 -13.74 -6.01 6.99
CA LEU A 64 -12.90 -7.19 7.16
C LEU A 64 -11.41 -6.82 7.23
N ILE A 65 -10.94 -5.91 6.38
CA ILE A 65 -9.55 -5.43 6.42
C ILE A 65 -9.28 -4.72 7.75
N VAL A 66 -10.17 -3.83 8.18
CA VAL A 66 -10.05 -3.16 9.50
C VAL A 66 -9.94 -4.18 10.64
N VAL A 67 -10.76 -5.24 10.62
CA VAL A 67 -10.70 -6.30 11.62
C VAL A 67 -9.39 -7.08 11.53
N LYS A 68 -8.86 -7.36 10.34
CA LYS A 68 -7.55 -8.00 10.15
C LYS A 68 -6.43 -7.16 10.76
N GLU A 69 -6.39 -5.87 10.47
CA GLU A 69 -5.36 -4.96 10.99
C GLU A 69 -5.43 -4.82 12.52
N LEU A 70 -6.63 -4.52 13.05
CA LEU A 70 -6.81 -4.27 14.48
C LEU A 70 -6.79 -5.54 15.33
N GLY A 71 -7.27 -6.66 14.77
CA GLY A 71 -7.48 -7.92 15.48
C GLY A 71 -6.32 -8.90 15.36
N ALA A 72 -5.46 -8.77 14.34
CA ALA A 72 -4.32 -9.65 14.13
C ALA A 72 -2.99 -8.89 14.13
N ASP A 73 -2.82 -7.91 13.25
CA ASP A 73 -1.50 -7.34 12.99
C ASP A 73 -0.98 -6.51 14.18
N LEU A 74 -1.80 -5.60 14.71
CA LEU A 74 -1.40 -4.78 15.87
C LEU A 74 -1.16 -5.60 17.15
N PRO A 75 -2.04 -6.54 17.54
CA PRO A 75 -1.80 -7.37 18.71
C PRO A 75 -0.55 -8.26 18.56
N ASN A 76 -0.36 -8.88 17.39
CA ASN A 76 0.78 -9.78 17.14
C ASN A 76 2.12 -9.03 17.15
N ALA A 77 2.11 -7.75 16.78
CA ALA A 77 3.29 -6.89 16.79
C ALA A 77 3.57 -6.22 18.15
N GLY A 78 2.79 -6.54 19.19
CA GLY A 78 2.91 -5.89 20.49
C GLY A 78 2.65 -4.37 20.42
N TRP A 79 1.80 -3.94 19.49
CA TRP A 79 1.44 -2.53 19.26
C TRP A 79 2.61 -1.63 18.85
N SER A 80 3.63 -2.18 18.18
CA SER A 80 4.74 -1.40 17.62
C SER A 80 4.24 -0.24 16.75
N THR A 81 4.80 0.96 16.95
CA THR A 81 4.47 2.15 16.15
C THR A 81 4.72 1.95 14.65
N LEU A 82 5.70 1.12 14.27
CA LEU A 82 5.98 0.83 12.87
C LEU A 82 4.84 0.03 12.25
N VAL A 83 4.27 -0.93 12.98
CA VAL A 83 3.14 -1.74 12.50
C VAL A 83 1.85 -0.93 12.53
N TRP A 84 1.69 0.01 13.47
CA TRP A 84 0.62 1.01 13.40
C TRP A 84 0.65 1.82 12.10
N PHE A 85 1.83 2.30 11.71
CA PHE A 85 1.97 3.03 10.46
C PHE A 85 1.65 2.14 9.26
N ASP A 86 2.19 0.92 9.23
CA ASP A 86 1.96 -0.07 8.17
C ASP A 86 0.46 -0.40 8.02
N SER A 87 -0.22 -0.75 9.12
CA SER A 87 -1.65 -1.03 9.14
C SER A 87 -2.51 0.17 8.71
N LEU A 88 -2.17 1.38 9.16
CA LEU A 88 -2.88 2.60 8.71
C LEU A 88 -2.66 2.86 7.22
N TRP A 89 -1.44 2.62 6.73
CA TRP A 89 -1.10 2.78 5.33
C TRP A 89 -1.82 1.76 4.44
N ASP A 90 -1.94 0.52 4.90
CA ASP A 90 -2.72 -0.53 4.25
C ASP A 90 -4.19 -0.14 4.15
N LEU A 91 -4.80 0.30 5.25
CA LEU A 91 -6.18 0.79 5.24
C LEU A 91 -6.39 1.95 4.27
N ALA A 92 -5.46 2.91 4.23
CA ALA A 92 -5.51 4.02 3.28
C ALA A 92 -5.40 3.52 1.82
N SER A 93 -4.51 2.58 1.55
CA SER A 93 -4.31 1.99 0.22
C SER A 93 -5.57 1.24 -0.27
N TRP A 94 -6.18 0.43 0.60
CA TRP A 94 -7.45 -0.23 0.33
C TRP A 94 -8.57 0.77 0.09
N PHE A 95 -8.66 1.81 0.92
CA PHE A 95 -9.65 2.87 0.79
C PHE A 95 -9.53 3.59 -0.56
N VAL A 96 -8.31 3.94 -0.97
CA VAL A 96 -8.06 4.59 -2.27
C VAL A 96 -8.55 3.72 -3.43
N GLY A 97 -8.20 2.42 -3.46
CA GLY A 97 -8.63 1.53 -4.53
C GLY A 97 -10.15 1.32 -4.57
N PHE A 98 -10.80 1.19 -3.41
CA PHE A 98 -12.26 1.08 -3.31
C PHE A 98 -12.98 2.34 -3.81
N PHE A 99 -12.54 3.51 -3.34
CA PHE A 99 -13.21 4.77 -3.64
C PHE A 99 -12.91 5.33 -5.02
N ALA A 100 -11.74 5.04 -5.60
CA ALA A 100 -11.42 5.47 -6.95
C ALA A 100 -12.45 4.95 -7.96
N LEU A 101 -12.83 3.66 -7.85
CA LEU A 101 -13.81 3.07 -8.76
C LEU A 101 -15.24 3.49 -8.45
N TRP A 102 -15.60 3.56 -7.16
CA TRP A 102 -16.88 4.09 -6.73
C TRP A 102 -17.12 5.51 -7.27
N TRP A 103 -16.13 6.38 -7.11
CA TRP A 103 -16.15 7.75 -7.61
C TRP A 103 -16.32 7.80 -9.13
N ALA A 104 -15.52 7.03 -9.87
CA ALA A 104 -15.59 6.98 -11.33
C ALA A 104 -17.01 6.61 -11.82
N MET A 105 -17.69 5.69 -11.13
CA MET A 105 -19.06 5.32 -11.46
C MET A 105 -20.09 6.40 -11.13
N MET A 106 -19.97 7.03 -9.95
CA MET A 106 -20.87 8.12 -9.58
C MET A 106 -20.72 9.31 -10.54
N ALA A 107 -19.50 9.58 -11.00
CA ALA A 107 -19.23 10.59 -12.00
C ALA A 107 -19.86 10.26 -13.37
N ASP A 108 -19.74 9.01 -13.86
CA ASP A 108 -20.39 8.59 -15.12
C ASP A 108 -21.93 8.70 -15.03
N ARG A 109 -22.53 8.32 -13.90
CA ARG A 109 -23.97 8.46 -13.68
C ARG A 109 -24.44 9.92 -13.75
N ALA A 110 -23.66 10.85 -13.18
CA ALA A 110 -23.99 12.28 -13.19
C ALA A 110 -23.90 12.91 -14.60
N VAL A 111 -23.09 12.35 -15.50
CA VAL A 111 -23.01 12.82 -16.90
C VAL A 111 -24.17 12.30 -17.75
N ARG A 112 -24.74 11.14 -17.40
CA ARG A 112 -25.81 10.48 -18.17
C ARG A 112 -27.24 10.84 -17.71
N SER A 113 -27.39 11.54 -16.59
CA SER A 113 -28.65 12.06 -16.06
C SER A 113 -28.97 13.45 -16.60
#